data_AF-A0A7V9J5D2-F1
#
_entry.id   AF-A0A7V9J5D2-F1
#
_cell.length_a   1.000
_cell.length_b   1.000
_cell.length_c   1.000
_cell.angle_alpha   90.00
_cell.angle_beta   90.00
_cell.angle_gamma   90.00
#
_symmetry.space_group_name_H-M   'P 1'
#
loop_
_entity.id
_entity.type
_entity.pdbx_description
1 polymer ?
#
loop_
_entity_poly.entity_id
_entity_poly.type
_entity_poly.pdbx_seq_one_letter_code
_entity_poly.pdbx_strand_id
1 'polypeptide(L)'
;MTRVVTRVEGAAEDVEPWLEPRHDLVGEAPAETTDGTLLFVATHGPVERYRRRVTCEPLAGGHLAVTSTTEFRLAIPYFGWLFALPVRHALGRLRPAGHQPWWAPPERLDARAASVLGVLAAASVVAGYLGTLLSQTITFAATEFGLVGARAQGNALAAVRLGVLVALVLVTLADRRGRRPVLLACAFGGCAMSLVGALAPSLAALSASQLLARAFATALVVLITIVAAEEVPRGSRAYAISVLGMAGGLGAGVCVMALPLADLGPRGWRLLYLLPLVGLPLARSIAGRLQESRRFVAPHAVVTMTGHGRRLALLAASAFLLAVFTAPASQLQNEFLRDERGFSASRIALFTILTVTPAGIGVVAGGRLADLRGRRVVGALGLAGGVGASVAIFNSTGWPLWAWSVVGSVVGGAVLPALGVYGPELFPTSLRGRANGLVGVLGVLGSVGGLLGAGALADRLGGLGPALTVLALGPALLVVLVAVAYPETAQRELEELNPEDRPPPPPTPRPPPRPPPRPRHP
;
A
#
# COMPACT_ATOMS: atom_id res chain seq x y z
N MET A 1 -9.04 25.20 -13.53
CA MET A 1 -9.82 25.59 -12.33
C MET A 1 -11.22 25.05 -12.56
N THR A 2 -11.77 24.31 -11.61
CA THR A 2 -13.07 23.63 -11.77
C THR A 2 -14.16 24.48 -11.14
N ARG A 3 -15.30 24.62 -11.81
CA ARG A 3 -16.46 25.38 -11.34
C ARG A 3 -17.64 24.46 -11.13
N VAL A 4 -18.36 24.67 -10.03
CA VAL A 4 -19.60 23.97 -9.67
C VAL A 4 -20.63 25.04 -9.38
N VAL A 5 -21.82 24.92 -9.97
CA VAL A 5 -22.94 25.80 -9.69
C VAL A 5 -24.08 24.91 -9.19
N THR A 6 -24.54 25.19 -7.98
CA THR A 6 -25.74 24.56 -7.42
C THR A 6 -26.76 25.64 -7.15
N ARG A 7 -27.99 25.44 -7.64
CA ARG A 7 -29.14 26.28 -7.35
C ARG A 7 -30.13 25.45 -6.55
N VAL A 8 -30.56 25.97 -5.40
CA VAL A 8 -31.55 25.34 -4.53
C VAL A 8 -32.65 26.34 -4.27
N GLU A 9 -33.89 25.88 -4.29
CA GLU A 9 -35.08 26.68 -4.05
C GLU A 9 -35.90 26.00 -2.95
N GLY A 10 -36.31 26.75 -1.94
CA GLY A 10 -37.00 26.18 -0.78
C GLY A 10 -37.44 27.23 0.23
N ALA A 11 -38.00 26.77 1.35
CA ALA A 11 -38.27 27.62 2.50
C ALA A 11 -36.94 28.10 3.11
N ALA A 12 -36.99 29.17 3.93
CA ALA A 12 -35.79 29.73 4.55
C ALA A 12 -34.95 28.68 5.30
N GLU A 13 -35.60 27.78 6.05
CA GLU A 13 -34.96 26.69 6.81
C GLU A 13 -34.21 25.69 5.91
N ASP A 14 -34.70 25.43 4.69
CA ASP A 14 -34.09 24.47 3.76
C ASP A 14 -32.83 25.04 3.08
N VAL A 15 -32.75 26.37 2.94
CA VAL A 15 -31.66 27.06 2.23
C VAL A 15 -30.63 27.69 3.16
N GLU A 16 -30.96 27.92 4.43
CA GLU A 16 -30.08 28.52 5.45
C GLU A 16 -28.71 27.81 5.55
N PRO A 17 -28.60 26.47 5.49
CA PRO A 17 -27.30 25.79 5.51
C PRO A 17 -26.36 26.19 4.34
N TRP A 18 -26.89 26.72 3.24
CA TRP A 18 -26.08 27.21 2.10
C TRP A 18 -25.43 28.56 2.36
N LEU A 19 -25.97 29.33 3.31
CA LEU A 19 -25.48 30.64 3.71
C LEU A 19 -24.39 30.56 4.80
N GLU A 20 -24.18 29.38 5.40
CA GLU A 20 -23.16 29.14 6.41
C GLU A 20 -21.86 28.56 5.83
N PRO A 21 -20.69 28.74 6.49
CA PRO A 21 -19.45 28.07 6.11
C PRO A 21 -19.58 26.54 6.15
N ARG A 22 -19.10 25.84 5.12
CA ARG A 22 -19.10 24.37 5.13
C ARG A 22 -17.95 23.80 5.97
N HIS A 23 -18.20 22.63 6.55
CA HIS A 23 -17.25 21.88 7.37
C HIS A 23 -17.13 20.41 6.94
N ASP A 24 -17.18 20.12 5.63
CA ASP A 24 -17.16 18.77 5.07
C ASP A 24 -15.79 18.38 4.48
N LEU A 25 -15.64 18.28 3.16
CA LEU A 25 -14.38 18.01 2.47
C LEU A 25 -13.45 19.24 2.50
N VAL A 26 -14.03 20.43 2.60
CA VAL A 26 -13.33 21.71 2.76
C VAL A 26 -13.87 22.40 4.02
N GLY A 27 -12.98 23.02 4.79
CA GLY A 27 -13.35 23.94 5.85
C GLY A 27 -13.32 25.34 5.30
N GLU A 28 -14.41 26.06 5.48
CA GLU A 28 -14.54 27.43 5.01
C GLU A 28 -14.48 28.44 6.16
N ALA A 29 -14.08 29.66 5.82
CA ALA A 29 -14.34 30.86 6.60
C ALA A 29 -14.92 31.95 5.70
N PRO A 30 -15.76 32.84 6.24
CA PRO A 30 -16.24 34.00 5.50
C PRO A 30 -15.06 34.93 5.16
N ALA A 31 -15.12 35.52 3.98
CA ALA A 31 -14.21 36.57 3.53
C ALA A 31 -15.01 37.84 3.24
N GLU A 32 -14.44 39.00 3.59
CA GLU A 32 -15.08 40.29 3.36
C GLU A 32 -15.29 40.56 1.86
N THR A 33 -16.44 41.14 1.54
CA THR A 33 -16.86 41.54 0.20
C THR A 33 -17.55 42.89 0.26
N THR A 34 -17.30 43.73 -0.73
CA THR A 34 -17.92 45.07 -0.87
C THR A 34 -19.32 45.02 -1.47
N ASP A 35 -19.70 43.92 -2.12
CA ASP A 35 -20.87 43.88 -3.02
C ASP A 35 -22.07 43.12 -2.39
N GLY A 36 -22.11 42.94 -1.07
CA GLY A 36 -23.18 42.22 -0.36
C GLY A 36 -23.31 40.72 -0.67
N THR A 37 -22.42 40.16 -1.49
CA THR A 37 -22.36 38.73 -1.84
C THR A 37 -21.61 37.95 -0.77
N LEU A 38 -22.15 36.84 -0.29
CA LEU A 38 -21.44 35.98 0.66
C LEU A 38 -20.30 35.24 -0.05
N LEU A 39 -19.06 35.49 0.39
CA LEU A 39 -17.86 34.83 -0.11
C LEU A 39 -17.22 33.99 0.97
N PHE A 40 -16.96 32.72 0.65
CA PHE A 40 -16.24 31.79 1.51
C PHE A 40 -14.92 31.38 0.86
N VAL A 41 -13.87 31.32 1.67
CA VAL A 41 -12.52 30.86 1.28
C VAL A 41 -12.14 29.64 2.11
N ALA A 42 -11.31 28.76 1.55
CA ALA A 42 -10.88 27.57 2.27
C ALA A 42 -9.88 27.93 3.37
N THR A 43 -10.16 27.52 4.60
CA THR A 43 -9.20 27.50 5.71
C THR A 43 -8.43 26.18 5.78
N HIS A 44 -9.08 25.08 5.40
CA HIS A 44 -8.50 23.74 5.42
C HIS A 44 -9.11 22.87 4.32
N GLY A 45 -8.33 22.03 3.67
CA GLY A 45 -8.83 21.03 2.73
C GLY A 45 -7.79 20.68 1.66
N PRO A 46 -8.08 19.68 0.81
CA PRO A 46 -7.17 19.23 -0.24
C PRO A 46 -7.19 20.16 -1.47
N VAL A 47 -7.17 21.47 -1.27
CA VAL A 47 -7.34 22.50 -2.31
C VAL A 47 -6.20 23.53 -2.27
N GLU A 48 -5.62 23.85 -3.44
CA GLU A 48 -4.65 24.94 -3.61
C GLU A 48 -5.34 26.32 -3.69
N ARG A 49 -6.51 26.35 -4.35
CA ARG A 49 -7.35 27.54 -4.49
C ARG A 49 -8.80 27.13 -4.34
N TYR A 50 -9.56 27.91 -3.59
CA TYR A 50 -10.96 27.64 -3.34
C TYR A 50 -11.71 28.95 -3.05
N ARG A 51 -12.85 29.14 -3.71
CA ARG A 51 -13.77 30.25 -3.46
C ARG A 51 -15.20 29.76 -3.68
N ARG A 52 -16.09 30.01 -2.73
CA ARG A 52 -17.52 29.77 -2.87
C ARG A 52 -18.26 31.09 -2.74
N ARG A 53 -18.94 31.49 -3.80
CA ARG A 53 -19.82 32.67 -3.84
C ARG A 53 -21.25 32.19 -3.70
N VAL A 54 -22.01 32.84 -2.83
CA VAL A 54 -23.41 32.52 -2.60
C VAL A 54 -24.23 33.78 -2.80
N THR A 55 -25.20 33.71 -3.71
CA THR A 55 -26.20 34.76 -3.94
C THR A 55 -27.56 34.21 -3.55
N CYS A 56 -28.39 35.08 -2.96
CA CYS A 56 -29.74 34.74 -2.52
C CYS A 56 -30.72 35.68 -3.21
N GLU A 57 -31.72 35.12 -3.89
CA GLU A 57 -32.78 35.85 -4.57
C GLU A 57 -34.13 35.48 -3.94
N PRO A 58 -34.96 36.45 -3.52
CA PRO A 58 -36.28 36.16 -3.00
C PRO A 58 -37.22 35.68 -4.12
N LEU A 59 -37.97 34.60 -3.85
CA LEU A 59 -39.03 34.06 -4.71
C LEU A 59 -40.43 34.40 -4.16
N ALA A 60 -41.46 34.24 -4.99
CA ALA A 60 -42.85 34.42 -4.57
C ALA A 60 -43.24 33.40 -3.48
N GLY A 61 -44.10 33.80 -2.53
CA GLY A 61 -44.61 32.92 -1.48
C GLY A 61 -43.61 32.63 -0.34
N GLY A 62 -42.68 33.54 -0.05
CA GLY A 62 -41.73 33.42 1.07
C GLY A 62 -40.59 32.40 0.85
N HIS A 63 -40.45 31.88 -0.36
CA HIS A 63 -39.36 30.97 -0.74
C HIS A 63 -38.12 31.78 -1.14
N LEU A 64 -36.95 31.13 -1.06
CA LEU A 64 -35.66 31.72 -1.43
C LEU A 64 -34.97 30.84 -2.48
N ALA A 65 -34.38 31.46 -3.49
CA ALA A 65 -33.47 30.82 -4.44
C ALA A 65 -32.03 31.13 -4.04
N VAL A 66 -31.28 30.11 -3.61
CA VAL A 66 -29.85 30.24 -3.30
C VAL A 66 -29.04 29.64 -4.44
N THR A 67 -28.20 30.47 -5.05
CA THR A 67 -27.23 30.04 -6.06
C THR A 67 -25.82 30.04 -5.47
N SER A 68 -25.25 28.85 -5.30
CA SER A 68 -23.89 28.65 -4.83
C SER A 68 -22.96 28.32 -6.00
N THR A 69 -22.02 29.22 -6.28
CA THR A 69 -20.95 29.00 -7.26
C THR A 69 -19.64 28.71 -6.53
N THR A 70 -19.14 27.48 -6.64
CA THR A 70 -17.87 27.05 -6.04
C THR A 70 -16.81 26.88 -7.13
N GLU A 71 -15.70 27.59 -7.00
CA GLU A 71 -14.52 27.47 -7.85
C GLU A 71 -13.35 26.91 -7.05
N PHE A 72 -12.72 25.85 -7.55
CA PHE A 72 -11.63 25.20 -6.84
C PHE A 72 -10.54 24.63 -7.75
N ARG A 73 -9.36 24.44 -7.15
CA ARG A 73 -8.22 23.72 -7.71
C ARG A 73 -7.68 22.77 -6.65
N LEU A 74 -7.66 21.48 -6.94
CA LEU A 74 -7.18 20.45 -6.03
C LEU A 74 -5.66 20.54 -5.82
N ALA A 75 -5.21 20.27 -4.61
CA ALA A 75 -3.79 20.15 -4.25
C ALA A 75 -3.22 18.74 -4.48
N ILE A 76 -3.80 17.98 -5.42
CA ILE A 76 -3.42 16.58 -5.69
C ILE A 76 -2.65 16.54 -7.03
N PRO A 77 -1.31 16.53 -7.02
CA PRO A 77 -0.53 16.48 -8.25
C PRO A 77 -0.66 15.11 -8.94
N TYR A 78 -0.52 15.11 -10.27
CA TYR A 78 -0.60 13.94 -11.18
C TYR A 78 -1.98 13.24 -11.26
N PHE A 79 -2.67 13.09 -10.14
CA PHE A 79 -3.92 12.33 -10.02
C PHE A 79 -5.15 13.20 -9.75
N GLY A 80 -5.02 14.53 -9.69
CA GLY A 80 -6.15 15.42 -9.41
C GLY A 80 -7.33 15.27 -10.37
N TRP A 81 -7.09 14.81 -11.60
CA TRP A 81 -8.15 14.52 -12.58
C TRP A 81 -9.07 13.36 -12.13
N LEU A 82 -8.54 12.34 -11.44
CA LEU A 82 -9.30 11.20 -10.94
C LEU A 82 -10.29 11.63 -9.83
N PHE A 83 -9.90 12.63 -9.04
CA PHE A 83 -10.71 13.17 -7.95
C PHE A 83 -11.57 14.35 -8.36
N ALA A 84 -11.39 14.91 -9.57
CA ALA A 84 -12.12 16.10 -10.01
C ALA A 84 -13.64 15.88 -10.05
N LEU A 85 -14.10 14.74 -10.58
CA LEU A 85 -15.53 14.41 -10.65
C LEU A 85 -16.15 14.06 -9.29
N PRO A 86 -15.56 13.17 -8.46
CA PRO A 86 -16.06 12.92 -7.12
C PRO A 86 -16.11 14.17 -6.24
N VAL A 87 -15.06 15.00 -6.27
CA VAL A 87 -15.02 16.25 -5.50
C VAL A 87 -16.05 17.25 -6.03
N ARG A 88 -16.18 17.40 -7.36
CA ARG A 88 -17.22 18.26 -7.96
C ARG A 88 -18.61 17.85 -7.48
N HIS A 89 -18.90 16.56 -7.48
CA HIS A 89 -20.20 16.04 -7.04
C HIS A 89 -20.41 16.24 -5.53
N ALA A 90 -19.36 16.03 -4.73
CA ALA A 90 -19.42 16.26 -3.29
C ALA A 90 -19.63 17.74 -2.95
N LEU A 91 -18.89 18.66 -3.58
CA LEU A 91 -19.00 20.10 -3.32
C LEU A 91 -20.32 20.69 -3.80
N GLY A 92 -20.97 20.05 -4.78
CA GLY A 92 -22.29 20.43 -5.29
C GLY A 92 -23.45 20.07 -4.34
N ARG A 93 -23.19 19.35 -3.24
CA ARG A 93 -24.17 19.03 -2.20
C ARG A 93 -23.66 19.52 -0.85
N LEU A 94 -24.53 20.08 -0.02
CA LEU A 94 -24.19 20.28 1.38
C LEU A 94 -24.31 18.97 2.15
N ARG A 95 -23.43 18.80 3.12
CA ARG A 95 -23.45 17.68 4.05
C ARG A 95 -23.47 18.21 5.48
N PRO A 96 -24.08 17.49 6.41
CA PRO A 96 -24.00 17.82 7.82
C PRO A 96 -22.54 17.97 8.26
N ALA A 97 -22.29 18.89 9.20
CA ALA A 97 -20.96 19.11 9.73
C ALA A 97 -20.33 17.79 10.21
N GLY A 98 -19.05 17.59 9.89
CA GLY A 98 -18.29 16.40 10.28
C GLY A 98 -18.49 15.15 9.40
N HIS A 99 -19.39 15.16 8.41
CA HIS A 99 -19.64 13.99 7.55
C HIS A 99 -18.85 14.05 6.23
N GLN A 100 -17.78 13.26 6.14
CA GLN A 100 -16.99 13.07 4.92
C GLN A 100 -17.71 12.15 3.90
N PRO A 101 -17.45 12.29 2.59
CA PRO A 101 -17.77 11.26 1.61
C PRO A 101 -17.17 9.89 1.96
N TRP A 102 -17.87 8.81 1.63
CA TRP A 102 -17.42 7.44 1.92
C TRP A 102 -16.07 7.08 1.27
N TRP A 103 -15.70 7.76 0.18
CA TRP A 103 -14.44 7.60 -0.54
C TRP A 103 -13.34 8.55 -0.05
N ALA A 104 -13.70 9.54 0.77
CA ALA A 104 -12.78 10.55 1.29
C ALA A 104 -12.14 10.08 2.61
N PRO A 105 -10.95 10.62 2.95
CA PRO A 105 -10.30 10.30 4.21
C PRO A 105 -11.17 10.70 5.43
N PRO A 106 -11.22 9.89 6.51
CA PRO A 106 -12.03 10.20 7.69
C PRO A 106 -11.66 11.55 8.34
N GLU A 107 -10.37 11.83 8.43
CA GLU A 107 -9.83 13.12 8.89
C GLU A 107 -9.40 13.95 7.68
N ARG A 108 -9.83 15.21 7.61
CA ARG A 108 -9.59 16.09 6.46
C ARG A 108 -8.10 16.32 6.24
N LEU A 109 -7.64 16.15 5.01
CA LEU A 109 -6.27 16.47 4.61
C LEU A 109 -6.13 17.96 4.33
N ASP A 110 -4.99 18.54 4.70
CA ASP A 110 -4.60 19.88 4.27
C ASP A 110 -4.00 19.83 2.84
N ALA A 111 -3.78 21.00 2.25
CA ALA A 111 -3.25 21.09 0.89
C ALA A 111 -1.85 20.44 0.78
N ARG A 112 -1.04 20.53 1.84
CA ARG A 112 0.30 19.94 1.89
C ARG A 112 0.23 18.42 1.93
N ALA A 113 -0.54 17.82 2.84
CA ALA A 113 -0.69 16.38 2.95
C ALA A 113 -1.29 15.78 1.67
N ALA A 114 -2.28 16.45 1.06
CA ALA A 114 -2.83 16.05 -0.24
C ALA A 114 -1.77 16.08 -1.35
N SER A 115 -0.91 17.11 -1.37
CA SER A 115 0.16 17.25 -2.35
C SER A 115 1.25 16.20 -2.18
N VAL A 116 1.72 15.99 -0.94
CA VAL A 116 2.69 14.95 -0.61
C VAL A 116 2.12 13.57 -0.95
N LEU A 117 0.86 13.29 -0.61
CA LEU A 117 0.24 12.01 -0.93
C LEU A 117 0.16 11.76 -2.43
N GLY A 118 -0.17 12.77 -3.24
CA GLY A 118 -0.15 12.65 -4.71
C GLY A 118 1.25 12.42 -5.29
N VAL A 119 2.28 13.08 -4.72
CA VAL A 119 3.68 12.88 -5.08
C VAL A 119 4.16 11.47 -4.72
N LEU A 120 3.85 11.01 -3.51
CA LEU A 120 4.20 9.69 -3.02
C LEU A 120 3.45 8.59 -3.79
N ALA A 121 2.20 8.82 -4.20
CA ALA A 121 1.46 7.90 -5.07
C ALA A 121 2.17 7.73 -6.42
N ALA A 122 2.65 8.81 -7.03
CA ALA A 122 3.42 8.74 -8.27
C ALA A 122 4.74 7.97 -8.08
N ALA A 123 5.44 8.18 -6.97
CA ALA A 123 6.63 7.39 -6.62
C ALA A 123 6.29 5.90 -6.38
N SER A 124 5.13 5.61 -5.79
CA SER A 124 4.61 4.26 -5.58
C SER A 124 4.38 3.52 -6.89
N VAL A 125 3.86 4.19 -7.93
CA VAL A 125 3.72 3.60 -9.28
C VAL A 125 5.08 3.15 -9.81
N VAL A 126 6.11 3.99 -9.70
CA VAL A 126 7.49 3.64 -10.13
C VAL A 126 8.01 2.46 -9.31
N ALA A 127 7.85 2.48 -7.99
CA ALA A 127 8.30 1.42 -7.10
C ALA A 127 7.61 0.07 -7.41
N GLY A 128 6.30 0.09 -7.68
CA GLY A 128 5.51 -1.08 -8.08
C GLY A 128 5.98 -1.67 -9.40
N TYR A 129 6.25 -0.83 -10.40
CA TYR A 129 6.80 -1.29 -11.68
C TYR A 129 8.16 -1.97 -11.49
N LEU A 130 9.11 -1.30 -10.83
CA LEU A 130 10.46 -1.84 -10.58
C LEU A 130 10.42 -3.12 -9.75
N GLY A 131 9.50 -3.20 -8.78
CA GLY A 131 9.32 -4.38 -7.94
C GLY A 131 8.83 -5.61 -8.71
N THR A 132 8.09 -5.43 -9.81
CA THR A 132 7.48 -6.52 -10.57
C THR A 132 8.30 -6.91 -11.82
N LEU A 133 9.11 -5.99 -12.34
CA LEU A 133 9.84 -6.13 -13.60
C LEU A 133 10.58 -7.47 -13.79
N LEU A 134 11.46 -7.86 -12.87
CA LEU A 134 12.22 -9.10 -13.02
C LEU A 134 11.33 -10.35 -13.03
N SER A 135 10.34 -10.42 -12.12
CA SER A 135 9.43 -11.58 -12.04
C SER A 135 8.64 -11.79 -13.33
N GLN A 136 8.36 -10.72 -14.07
CA GLN A 136 7.63 -10.81 -15.32
C GLN A 136 8.52 -11.20 -16.50
N THR A 137 9.81 -10.87 -16.44
CA THR A 137 10.72 -10.95 -17.60
C THR A 137 11.77 -12.05 -17.51
N ILE A 138 12.02 -12.62 -16.32
CA ILE A 138 13.14 -13.55 -16.10
C ILE A 138 13.08 -14.80 -16.99
N THR A 139 11.89 -15.38 -17.21
CA THR A 139 11.73 -16.53 -18.12
C THR A 139 12.16 -16.18 -19.55
N PHE A 140 11.85 -14.98 -20.04
CA PHE A 140 12.24 -14.53 -21.38
C PHE A 140 13.75 -14.29 -21.48
N ALA A 141 14.34 -13.68 -20.47
CA ALA A 141 15.79 -13.48 -20.39
C ALA A 141 16.54 -14.82 -20.30
N ALA A 142 16.04 -15.77 -19.51
CA ALA A 142 16.64 -17.10 -19.36
C ALA A 142 16.67 -17.85 -20.70
N THR A 143 15.59 -17.78 -21.49
CA THR A 143 15.55 -18.32 -22.85
C THR A 143 16.58 -17.66 -23.78
N GLU A 144 16.72 -16.32 -23.76
CA GLU A 144 17.73 -15.62 -24.58
C GLU A 144 19.15 -16.12 -24.28
N PHE A 145 19.45 -16.39 -23.01
CA PHE A 145 20.77 -16.85 -22.58
C PHE A 145 20.96 -18.38 -22.67
N GLY A 146 20.02 -19.11 -23.26
CA GLY A 146 20.10 -20.57 -23.40
C GLY A 146 19.96 -21.33 -22.07
N LEU A 147 19.46 -20.67 -21.03
CA LEU A 147 19.24 -21.26 -19.71
C LEU A 147 17.76 -21.63 -19.59
N VAL A 148 17.41 -22.83 -20.06
CA VAL A 148 16.05 -23.37 -19.95
C VAL A 148 15.96 -24.16 -18.64
N GLY A 149 15.04 -23.77 -17.75
CA GLY A 149 14.73 -24.52 -16.54
C GLY A 149 14.68 -23.71 -15.24
N ALA A 150 13.88 -24.24 -14.31
CA ALA A 150 13.47 -23.56 -13.08
C ALA A 150 14.61 -23.32 -12.10
N ARG A 151 15.68 -24.13 -12.17
CA ARG A 151 16.84 -23.97 -11.28
C ARG A 151 17.64 -22.72 -11.55
N ALA A 152 17.91 -22.40 -12.82
CA ALA A 152 18.66 -21.19 -13.16
C ALA A 152 17.88 -19.93 -12.77
N GLN A 153 16.58 -19.91 -13.07
CA GLN A 153 15.68 -18.82 -12.70
C GLN A 153 15.52 -18.70 -11.18
N GLY A 154 15.29 -19.82 -10.49
CA GLY A 154 15.21 -19.89 -9.04
C GLY A 154 16.46 -19.35 -8.34
N ASN A 155 17.65 -19.72 -8.80
CA ASN A 155 18.93 -19.22 -8.27
C ASN A 155 19.08 -17.70 -8.48
N ALA A 156 18.77 -17.20 -9.67
CA ALA A 156 18.82 -15.77 -9.99
C ALA A 156 17.84 -14.95 -9.14
N LEU A 157 16.59 -15.41 -9.02
CA LEU A 157 15.57 -14.78 -8.18
C LEU A 157 15.97 -14.80 -6.69
N ALA A 158 16.55 -15.90 -6.21
CA ALA A 158 17.04 -16.02 -4.85
C ALA A 158 18.18 -15.03 -4.57
N ALA A 159 19.13 -14.87 -5.50
CA ALA A 159 20.19 -13.88 -5.36
C ALA A 159 19.62 -12.45 -5.30
N VAL A 160 18.66 -12.11 -6.17
CA VAL A 160 18.02 -10.79 -6.20
C VAL A 160 17.25 -10.49 -4.91
N ARG A 161 16.68 -11.51 -4.24
CA ARG A 161 16.00 -11.35 -2.95
C ARG A 161 16.92 -10.85 -1.84
N LEU A 162 18.22 -11.14 -1.90
CA LEU A 162 19.21 -10.60 -0.94
C LEU A 162 19.36 -9.07 -1.04
N GLY A 163 18.91 -8.45 -2.13
CA GLY A 163 18.84 -6.99 -2.27
C GLY A 163 17.99 -6.30 -1.19
N VAL A 164 17.07 -7.03 -0.54
CA VAL A 164 16.31 -6.48 0.60
C VAL A 164 17.23 -6.12 1.78
N LEU A 165 18.34 -6.84 1.99
CA LEU A 165 19.32 -6.49 3.02
C LEU A 165 19.99 -5.14 2.72
N VAL A 166 20.30 -4.89 1.45
CA VAL A 166 20.82 -3.60 0.98
C VAL A 166 19.76 -2.50 1.16
N ALA A 167 18.48 -2.82 0.91
CA ALA A 167 17.38 -1.89 1.16
C ALA A 167 17.29 -1.44 2.63
N LEU A 168 17.52 -2.36 3.58
CA LEU A 168 17.56 -2.00 5.01
C LEU A 168 18.68 -0.99 5.30
N VAL A 169 19.86 -1.17 4.71
CA VAL A 169 20.96 -0.19 4.82
C VAL A 169 20.53 1.16 4.26
N LEU A 170 19.89 1.21 3.09
CA LEU A 170 19.38 2.45 2.50
C LEU A 170 18.33 3.14 3.39
N VAL A 171 17.42 2.38 4.00
CA VAL A 171 16.42 2.92 4.93
C VAL A 171 17.08 3.51 6.17
N THR A 172 18.06 2.82 6.77
CA THR A 172 18.83 3.36 7.92
C THR A 172 19.64 4.59 7.54
N LEU A 173 20.11 4.67 6.30
CA LEU A 173 20.80 5.84 5.78
C LEU A 173 19.86 7.06 5.67
N ALA A 174 18.59 6.83 5.37
CA ALA A 174 17.58 7.88 5.33
C ALA A 174 17.30 8.48 6.72
N ASP A 175 17.53 7.72 7.80
CA ASP A 175 17.46 8.24 9.17
C ASP A 175 18.60 9.23 9.48
N ARG A 176 19.70 9.19 8.72
CA ARG A 176 20.87 10.07 8.94
C ARG A 176 20.95 11.21 7.94
N ARG A 177 20.59 10.95 6.68
CA ARG A 177 20.73 11.90 5.56
C ARG A 177 19.43 12.63 5.20
N GLY A 178 18.30 12.27 5.82
CA GLY A 178 16.97 12.77 5.48
C GLY A 178 16.21 11.80 4.56
N ARG A 179 14.86 11.86 4.60
CA ARG A 179 13.97 10.98 3.82
C ARG A 179 13.98 11.37 2.35
N ARG A 180 13.86 12.67 2.06
CA ARG A 180 13.79 13.20 0.70
C ARG A 180 14.98 12.78 -0.19
N PRO A 181 16.25 13.00 0.19
CA PRO A 181 17.37 12.69 -0.69
C PRO A 181 17.51 11.19 -0.95
N VAL A 182 17.27 10.34 0.06
CA VAL A 182 17.36 8.89 -0.11
C VAL A 182 16.19 8.34 -0.95
N LEU A 183 14.98 8.86 -0.76
CA LEU A 183 13.82 8.49 -1.58
C LEU A 183 14.08 8.80 -3.06
N LEU A 184 14.60 9.99 -3.37
CA LEU A 184 14.96 10.38 -4.74
C LEU A 184 16.10 9.52 -5.28
N ALA A 185 17.16 9.27 -4.49
CA ALA A 185 18.26 8.41 -4.90
C ALA A 185 17.78 6.99 -5.22
N CYS A 186 16.82 6.45 -4.47
CA CYS A 186 16.22 5.15 -4.76
C CYS A 186 15.36 5.18 -6.04
N ALA A 187 14.57 6.23 -6.26
CA ALA A 187 13.78 6.34 -7.49
C ALA A 187 14.68 6.42 -8.74
N PHE A 188 15.70 7.29 -8.72
CA PHE A 188 16.66 7.42 -9.83
C PHE A 188 17.53 6.17 -9.99
N GLY A 189 18.08 5.66 -8.88
CA GLY A 189 18.94 4.47 -8.86
C GLY A 189 18.21 3.21 -9.34
N GLY A 190 16.94 3.03 -8.95
CA GLY A 190 16.10 1.94 -9.42
C GLY A 190 15.88 1.98 -10.94
N CYS A 191 15.51 3.15 -11.48
CA CYS A 191 15.38 3.34 -12.93
C CYS A 191 16.71 3.13 -13.67
N ALA A 192 17.83 3.62 -13.13
CA ALA A 192 19.15 3.44 -13.73
C ALA A 192 19.60 1.96 -13.73
N MET A 193 19.40 1.23 -12.63
CA MET A 193 19.73 -0.20 -12.56
C MET A 193 18.83 -1.06 -13.45
N SER A 194 17.57 -0.64 -13.66
CA SER A 194 16.73 -1.23 -14.71
C SER A 194 17.36 -1.06 -16.09
N LEU A 195 17.84 0.13 -16.45
CA LEU A 195 18.51 0.35 -17.74
C LEU A 195 19.77 -0.52 -17.89
N VAL A 196 20.56 -0.66 -16.83
CA VAL A 196 21.72 -1.59 -16.83
C VAL A 196 21.25 -3.02 -17.08
N GLY A 197 20.10 -3.43 -16.53
CA GLY A 197 19.45 -4.71 -16.83
C GLY A 197 19.08 -4.88 -18.31
N ALA A 198 18.62 -3.82 -18.98
CA ALA A 198 18.32 -3.84 -20.41
C ALA A 198 19.56 -4.16 -21.27
N LEU A 199 20.76 -3.88 -20.78
CA LEU A 199 22.04 -4.11 -21.46
C LEU A 199 22.76 -5.38 -20.98
N ALA A 200 22.16 -6.14 -20.06
CA ALA A 200 22.81 -7.30 -19.45
C ALA A 200 23.14 -8.38 -20.50
N PRO A 201 24.40 -8.84 -20.61
CA PRO A 201 24.80 -9.87 -21.58
C PRO A 201 24.56 -11.30 -21.08
N SER A 202 24.22 -11.49 -19.80
CA SER A 202 24.01 -12.79 -19.18
C SER A 202 23.02 -12.72 -18.02
N LEU A 203 22.51 -13.87 -17.59
CA LEU A 203 21.61 -13.96 -16.43
C LEU A 203 22.29 -13.51 -15.14
N ALA A 204 23.59 -13.75 -14.98
CA ALA A 204 24.36 -13.28 -13.82
C ALA A 204 24.44 -11.74 -13.79
N ALA A 205 24.76 -11.12 -14.93
CA ALA A 205 24.80 -9.66 -15.03
C ALA A 205 23.41 -9.03 -14.79
N LEU A 206 22.36 -9.66 -15.31
CA LEU A 206 20.98 -9.24 -15.07
C LEU A 206 20.62 -9.36 -13.59
N SER A 207 20.95 -10.49 -12.95
CA SER A 207 20.68 -10.71 -11.53
C SER A 207 21.42 -9.71 -10.64
N ALA A 208 22.67 -9.38 -10.97
CA ALA A 208 23.46 -8.39 -10.23
C ALA A 208 22.85 -6.98 -10.32
N SER A 209 22.45 -6.54 -11.52
CA SER A 209 21.80 -5.23 -11.68
C SER A 209 20.43 -5.21 -11.01
N GLN A 210 19.67 -6.30 -11.10
CA GLN A 210 18.35 -6.41 -10.50
C GLN A 210 18.36 -6.58 -8.99
N LEU A 211 19.44 -7.11 -8.40
CA LEU A 211 19.62 -7.09 -6.95
C LEU A 211 19.65 -5.65 -6.45
N LEU A 212 20.40 -4.76 -7.11
CA LEU A 212 20.44 -3.35 -6.77
C LEU A 212 19.13 -2.64 -7.10
N ALA A 213 18.52 -2.92 -8.26
CA ALA A 213 17.20 -2.37 -8.61
C ALA A 213 16.14 -2.75 -7.57
N ARG A 214 16.16 -4.01 -7.10
CA ARG A 214 15.28 -4.52 -6.04
C ARG A 214 15.54 -3.84 -4.70
N ALA A 215 16.81 -3.61 -4.36
CA ALA A 215 17.18 -2.87 -3.15
C ALA A 215 16.60 -1.46 -3.16
N PHE A 216 16.77 -0.74 -4.27
CA PHE A 216 16.21 0.60 -4.44
C PHE A 216 14.68 0.61 -4.41
N ALA A 217 14.02 -0.29 -5.14
CA ALA A 217 12.56 -0.37 -5.15
C ALA A 217 11.99 -0.69 -3.75
N THR A 218 12.63 -1.61 -3.02
CA THR A 218 12.20 -1.98 -1.66
C THR A 218 12.39 -0.82 -0.69
N ALA A 219 13.55 -0.15 -0.73
CA ALA A 219 13.80 1.03 0.10
C ALA A 219 12.83 2.17 -0.24
N LEU A 220 12.53 2.37 -1.52
CA LEU A 220 11.58 3.36 -2.00
C LEU A 220 10.18 3.13 -1.42
N VAL A 221 9.65 1.90 -1.47
CA VAL A 221 8.35 1.57 -0.86
C VAL A 221 8.33 1.87 0.64
N VAL A 222 9.37 1.43 1.37
CA VAL A 222 9.45 1.66 2.83
C VAL A 222 9.49 3.16 3.15
N LEU A 223 10.29 3.93 2.43
CA LEU A 223 10.38 5.38 2.63
C LEU A 223 9.07 6.10 2.27
N ILE A 224 8.39 5.69 1.20
CA ILE A 224 7.07 6.21 0.83
C ILE A 224 6.08 6.02 1.98
N THR A 225 6.02 4.83 2.57
CA THR A 225 5.12 4.54 3.69
C THR A 225 5.47 5.37 4.93
N ILE A 226 6.77 5.54 5.25
CA ILE A 226 7.23 6.35 6.38
C ILE A 226 6.83 7.82 6.18
N VAL A 227 7.18 8.43 5.04
CA VAL A 227 6.88 9.85 4.77
C VAL A 227 5.37 10.10 4.77
N ALA A 228 4.57 9.17 4.22
CA ALA A 228 3.11 9.27 4.27
C ALA A 228 2.58 9.27 5.71
N ALA A 229 3.08 8.38 6.57
CA ALA A 229 2.67 8.33 7.98
C ALA A 229 3.11 9.58 8.77
N GLU A 230 4.19 10.24 8.35
CA GLU A 230 4.71 11.46 8.97
C GLU A 230 3.94 12.73 8.56
N GLU A 231 3.43 12.79 7.32
CA GLU A 231 2.74 13.99 6.79
C GLU A 231 1.20 13.91 6.87
N VAL A 232 0.62 12.70 6.96
CA VAL A 232 -0.84 12.49 7.01
C VAL A 232 -1.36 12.45 8.46
N PRO A 233 -2.51 13.09 8.77
CA PRO A 233 -3.15 13.03 10.09
C PRO A 233 -3.43 11.61 10.56
N ARG A 234 -3.44 11.40 11.88
CA ARG A 234 -3.50 10.05 12.49
C ARG A 234 -4.73 9.26 12.04
N GLY A 235 -5.90 9.90 11.95
CA GLY A 235 -7.15 9.26 11.54
C GLY A 235 -7.21 8.85 10.06
N SER A 236 -6.28 9.35 9.24
CA SER A 236 -6.27 9.13 7.78
C SER A 236 -5.04 8.36 7.27
N ARG A 237 -4.17 7.87 8.15
CA ARG A 237 -2.96 7.11 7.75
C ARG A 237 -3.29 5.81 7.02
N ALA A 238 -4.28 5.07 7.50
CA ALA A 238 -4.71 3.83 6.86
C ALA A 238 -5.21 4.08 5.44
N TYR A 239 -5.99 5.15 5.25
CA TYR A 239 -6.42 5.60 3.92
C TYR A 239 -5.23 5.91 3.00
N ALA A 240 -4.25 6.68 3.49
CA ALA A 240 -3.05 7.00 2.72
C ALA A 240 -2.25 5.76 2.31
N ILE A 241 -2.03 4.82 3.23
CA ILE A 241 -1.33 3.56 2.94
C ILE A 241 -2.07 2.76 1.87
N SER A 242 -3.41 2.67 1.95
CA SER A 242 -4.23 2.00 0.94
C SER A 242 -4.12 2.66 -0.43
N VAL A 243 -4.19 3.99 -0.51
CA VAL A 243 -4.00 4.74 -1.78
C VAL A 243 -2.62 4.50 -2.38
N LEU A 244 -1.58 4.51 -1.55
CA LEU A 244 -0.20 4.24 -1.99
C LEU A 244 0.01 2.80 -2.43
N GLY A 245 -0.64 1.84 -1.77
CA GLY A 245 -0.66 0.43 -2.16
C GLY A 245 -1.35 0.23 -3.51
N MET A 246 -2.50 0.88 -3.74
CA MET A 246 -3.19 0.86 -5.03
C MET A 246 -2.33 1.48 -6.14
N ALA A 247 -1.64 2.59 -5.85
CA ALA A 247 -0.72 3.22 -6.80
C ALA A 247 0.47 2.28 -7.14
N GLY A 248 1.02 1.57 -6.15
CA GLY A 248 2.01 0.52 -6.38
C GLY A 248 1.47 -0.64 -7.23
N GLY A 249 0.25 -1.09 -6.94
CA GLY A 249 -0.45 -2.10 -7.73
C GLY A 249 -0.67 -1.68 -9.18
N LEU A 250 -0.99 -0.40 -9.43
CA LEU A 250 -1.08 0.16 -10.78
C LEU A 250 0.27 0.05 -11.52
N GLY A 251 1.38 0.39 -10.85
CA GLY A 251 2.73 0.23 -11.41
C GLY A 251 3.06 -1.21 -11.79
N ALA A 252 2.75 -2.15 -10.91
CA ALA A 252 2.89 -3.58 -11.19
C ALA A 252 2.00 -4.02 -12.37
N GLY A 253 0.76 -3.54 -12.43
CA GLY A 253 -0.18 -3.79 -13.52
C GLY A 253 0.32 -3.25 -14.87
N VAL A 254 0.92 -2.06 -14.89
CA VAL A 254 1.56 -1.52 -16.11
C VAL A 254 2.70 -2.42 -16.58
N CYS A 255 3.48 -3.00 -15.67
CA CYS A 255 4.51 -3.98 -16.04
C CYS A 255 3.90 -5.24 -16.68
N VAL A 256 2.80 -5.76 -16.14
CA VAL A 256 2.08 -6.91 -16.71
C VAL A 256 1.47 -6.57 -18.07
N MET A 257 0.85 -5.39 -18.21
CA MET A 257 0.29 -4.93 -19.49
C MET A 257 1.35 -4.67 -20.56
N ALA A 258 2.60 -4.40 -20.16
CA ALA A 258 3.73 -4.25 -21.07
C ALA A 258 4.38 -5.59 -21.48
N LEU A 259 3.99 -6.71 -20.85
CA LEU A 259 4.53 -8.03 -21.14
C LEU A 259 4.40 -8.48 -22.61
N PRO A 260 3.35 -8.13 -23.38
CA PRO A 260 3.27 -8.41 -24.82
C PRO A 260 4.46 -7.86 -25.63
N LEU A 261 5.20 -6.85 -25.14
CA LEU A 261 6.43 -6.38 -25.80
C LEU A 261 7.52 -7.47 -25.86
N ALA A 262 7.47 -8.45 -24.97
CA ALA A 262 8.37 -9.60 -25.00
C ALA A 262 8.08 -10.56 -26.18
N ASP A 263 6.87 -10.52 -26.75
CA ASP A 263 6.51 -11.33 -27.93
C ASP A 263 7.10 -10.76 -29.25
N LEU A 264 7.70 -9.55 -29.23
CA LEU A 264 8.30 -8.93 -30.42
C LEU A 264 9.56 -9.64 -30.93
N GLY A 265 10.18 -10.49 -30.11
CA GLY A 265 11.33 -11.31 -30.48
C GLY A 265 12.19 -11.71 -29.26
N PRO A 266 13.31 -12.43 -29.48
CA PRO A 266 14.14 -12.94 -28.38
C PRO A 266 14.66 -11.87 -27.41
N ARG A 267 14.85 -10.65 -27.90
CA ARG A 267 15.31 -9.48 -27.12
C ARG A 267 14.18 -8.53 -26.71
N GLY A 268 12.92 -8.84 -27.03
CA GLY A 268 11.77 -7.95 -26.80
C GLY A 268 11.56 -7.61 -25.32
N TRP A 269 11.89 -8.54 -24.42
CA TRP A 269 11.79 -8.34 -22.97
C TRP A 269 12.65 -7.17 -22.46
N ARG A 270 13.74 -6.82 -23.16
CA ARG A 270 14.61 -5.68 -22.80
C ARG A 270 13.88 -4.34 -22.90
N LEU A 271 12.83 -4.24 -23.73
CA LEU A 271 12.00 -3.04 -23.84
C LEU A 271 11.28 -2.71 -22.53
N LEU A 272 10.89 -3.72 -21.74
CA LEU A 272 10.31 -3.50 -20.42
C LEU A 272 11.30 -2.82 -19.46
N TYR A 273 12.60 -3.06 -19.64
CA TYR A 273 13.64 -2.41 -18.82
C TYR A 273 13.90 -0.95 -19.21
N LEU A 274 13.43 -0.51 -20.38
CA LEU A 274 13.49 0.87 -20.84
C LEU A 274 12.28 1.71 -20.39
N LEU A 275 11.13 1.09 -20.12
CA LEU A 275 9.92 1.81 -19.67
C LEU A 275 10.12 2.65 -18.39
N PRO A 276 10.93 2.22 -17.39
CA PRO A 276 11.28 3.05 -16.24
C PRO A 276 11.97 4.38 -16.58
N LEU A 277 12.46 4.58 -17.80
CA LEU A 277 13.01 5.87 -18.25
C LEU A 277 11.94 6.97 -18.27
N VAL A 278 10.67 6.62 -18.53
CA VAL A 278 9.53 7.54 -18.40
C VAL A 278 9.34 7.98 -16.94
N GLY A 279 9.78 7.15 -15.99
CA GLY A 279 9.83 7.46 -14.57
C GLY A 279 10.89 8.49 -14.19
N LEU A 280 11.92 8.75 -15.02
CA LEU A 280 12.98 9.72 -14.69
C LEU A 280 12.49 11.19 -14.71
N PRO A 281 11.77 11.66 -15.75
CA PRO A 281 11.10 12.97 -15.70
C PRO A 281 10.14 13.08 -14.52
N LEU A 282 9.42 12.01 -14.20
CA LEU A 282 8.51 11.97 -13.06
C LEU A 282 9.28 12.09 -11.73
N ALA A 283 10.37 11.34 -11.54
CA ALA A 283 11.25 11.44 -10.37
C ALA A 283 11.85 12.84 -10.23
N ARG A 284 12.23 13.49 -11.34
CA ARG A 284 12.69 14.89 -11.33
C ARG A 284 11.59 15.87 -10.95
N SER A 285 10.36 15.63 -11.42
CA SER A 285 9.18 16.42 -11.02
C SER A 285 8.86 16.25 -9.53
N ILE A 286 8.95 15.02 -9.02
CA ILE A 286 8.80 14.67 -7.61
C ILE A 286 9.87 15.40 -6.77
N ALA A 287 11.12 15.44 -7.23
CA ALA A 287 12.22 16.13 -6.53
C ALA A 287 11.94 17.62 -6.28
N GLY A 288 11.25 18.30 -7.21
CA GLY A 288 10.88 19.70 -7.07
C GLY A 288 9.71 19.96 -6.12
N ARG A 289 8.88 18.95 -5.83
CA ARG A 289 7.64 19.10 -5.04
C ARG A 289 7.74 18.50 -3.64
N LEU A 290 8.58 17.49 -3.44
CA LEU A 290 8.74 16.82 -2.15
C LEU A 290 9.58 17.71 -1.22
N GLN A 291 9.03 18.07 -0.07
CA GLN A 291 9.76 18.71 1.03
C GLN A 291 10.23 17.64 2.03
N GLU A 292 11.23 17.96 2.86
CA GLU A 292 11.66 17.04 3.93
C GLU A 292 10.54 16.84 4.95
N SER A 293 10.48 15.64 5.53
CA SER A 293 9.36 15.27 6.41
C SER A 293 9.41 16.00 7.76
N ARG A 294 8.24 16.39 8.27
CA ARG A 294 8.12 17.13 9.55
C ARG A 294 8.69 16.38 10.76
N ARG A 295 8.67 15.05 10.76
CA ARG A 295 9.01 14.21 11.92
C ARG A 295 10.48 13.84 12.03
N PHE A 296 11.27 13.97 10.95
CA PHE A 296 12.73 13.80 10.98
C PHE A 296 13.42 14.74 11.99
N VAL A 297 12.77 15.86 12.33
CA VAL A 297 13.27 16.90 13.24
C VAL A 297 13.02 16.56 14.72
N ALA A 298 12.21 15.55 15.04
CA ALA A 298 11.87 15.20 16.43
C ALA A 298 12.68 13.98 16.94
N PRO A 299 13.30 14.04 18.14
CA PRO A 299 14.06 12.91 18.70
C PRO A 299 13.18 11.69 18.95
N HIS A 300 13.71 10.50 18.63
CA HIS A 300 13.06 9.22 18.94
C HIS A 300 13.72 8.57 20.16
N ALA A 301 12.91 8.15 21.14
CA ALA A 301 13.37 7.34 22.25
C ALA A 301 13.67 5.91 21.77
N VAL A 302 14.84 5.38 22.12
CA VAL A 302 15.23 4.00 21.82
C VAL A 302 14.63 3.08 22.89
N VAL A 303 13.77 2.14 22.48
CA VAL A 303 13.17 1.12 23.37
C VAL A 303 13.79 -0.25 23.07
N THR A 304 14.02 -1.04 24.11
CA THR A 304 14.61 -2.39 24.04
C THR A 304 13.56 -3.46 23.72
N MET A 305 13.95 -4.52 22.98
CA MET A 305 13.07 -5.66 22.58
C MET A 305 12.87 -6.71 23.68
N THR A 306 13.22 -6.38 24.92
CA THR A 306 13.21 -7.31 26.06
C THR A 306 11.78 -7.69 26.45
N GLY A 307 11.40 -8.96 26.28
CA GLY A 307 10.08 -9.49 26.65
C GLY A 307 9.20 -9.95 25.48
N HIS A 308 9.47 -9.52 24.24
CA HIS A 308 8.61 -9.79 23.06
C HIS A 308 9.11 -10.93 22.15
N GLY A 309 10.09 -11.72 22.61
CA GLY A 309 10.76 -12.76 21.80
C GLY A 309 9.83 -13.83 21.23
N ARG A 310 8.83 -14.28 21.99
CA ARG A 310 7.84 -15.29 21.53
C ARG A 310 6.95 -14.75 20.42
N ARG A 311 6.47 -13.49 20.54
CA ARG A 311 5.65 -12.83 19.51
C ARG A 311 6.46 -12.62 18.23
N LEU A 312 7.74 -12.26 18.37
CA LEU A 312 8.66 -12.11 17.25
C LEU A 312 8.91 -13.44 16.56
N ALA A 313 9.22 -14.50 17.31
CA ALA A 313 9.43 -15.84 16.77
C ALA A 313 8.18 -16.34 16.03
N LEU A 314 6.98 -16.10 16.56
CA LEU A 314 5.72 -16.45 15.91
C LEU A 314 5.57 -15.75 14.55
N LEU A 315 5.67 -14.42 14.49
CA LEU A 315 5.54 -13.69 13.24
C LEU A 315 6.66 -14.00 12.25
N ALA A 316 7.88 -14.18 12.74
CA ALA A 316 9.04 -14.48 11.91
C ALA A 316 8.96 -15.90 11.31
N ALA A 317 8.54 -16.89 12.09
CA ALA A 317 8.27 -18.25 11.60
C ALA A 317 7.13 -18.24 10.58
N SER A 318 6.06 -17.49 10.85
CA SER A 318 4.96 -17.34 9.90
C SER A 318 5.38 -16.70 8.57
N ALA A 319 6.16 -15.61 8.63
CA ALA A 319 6.68 -14.97 7.44
C ALA A 319 7.62 -15.89 6.66
N PHE A 320 8.48 -16.65 7.34
CA PHE A 320 9.36 -17.63 6.72
C PHE A 320 8.56 -18.74 6.03
N LEU A 321 7.65 -19.41 6.75
CA LEU A 321 6.84 -20.53 6.23
C LEU A 321 5.97 -20.11 5.04
N LEU A 322 5.36 -18.92 5.11
CA LEU A 322 4.58 -18.39 4.00
C LEU A 322 5.48 -18.07 2.80
N ALA A 323 6.64 -17.46 3.04
CA ALA A 323 7.55 -17.03 1.99
C ALA A 323 8.23 -18.19 1.24
N VAL A 324 8.48 -19.32 1.92
CA VAL A 324 9.01 -20.56 1.31
C VAL A 324 8.15 -21.03 0.13
N PHE A 325 6.83 -20.82 0.19
CA PHE A 325 5.92 -21.21 -0.88
C PHE A 325 5.51 -20.04 -1.78
N THR A 326 5.11 -18.91 -1.20
CA THR A 326 4.52 -17.80 -1.98
C THR A 326 5.53 -17.12 -2.91
N ALA A 327 6.80 -17.07 -2.54
CA ALA A 327 7.85 -16.47 -3.38
C ALA A 327 8.12 -17.27 -4.67
N PRO A 328 8.32 -18.61 -4.64
CA PRO A 328 8.42 -19.38 -5.87
C PRO A 328 7.09 -19.49 -6.61
N ALA A 329 5.97 -19.68 -5.92
CA ALA A 329 4.66 -19.77 -6.57
C ALA A 329 4.30 -18.51 -7.36
N SER A 330 4.65 -17.32 -6.88
CA SER A 330 4.39 -16.06 -7.62
C SER A 330 5.43 -15.75 -8.69
N GLN A 331 6.72 -16.05 -8.46
CA GLN A 331 7.78 -15.62 -9.38
C GLN A 331 8.12 -16.63 -10.48
N LEU A 332 7.87 -17.91 -10.26
CA LEU A 332 8.04 -18.96 -11.27
C LEU A 332 6.72 -19.25 -12.00
N GLN A 333 5.66 -18.50 -11.73
CA GLN A 333 4.37 -18.66 -12.40
C GLN A 333 4.46 -18.40 -13.91
N ASN A 334 5.18 -17.34 -14.31
CA ASN A 334 5.33 -17.03 -15.73
C ASN A 334 6.14 -18.12 -16.45
N GLU A 335 7.15 -18.69 -15.79
CA GLU A 335 7.88 -19.85 -16.29
C GLU A 335 6.95 -21.05 -16.46
N PHE A 336 6.19 -21.43 -15.44
CA PHE A 336 5.21 -22.51 -15.53
C PHE A 336 4.18 -22.30 -16.66
N LEU A 337 3.59 -21.11 -16.75
CA LEU A 337 2.60 -20.81 -17.79
C LEU A 337 3.22 -20.87 -19.19
N ARG A 338 4.47 -20.43 -19.35
CA ARG A 338 5.15 -20.43 -20.64
C ARG A 338 5.66 -21.82 -21.02
N ASP A 339 6.44 -22.45 -20.15
CA ASP A 339 7.22 -23.64 -20.48
C ASP A 339 6.40 -24.93 -20.30
N GLU A 340 5.52 -25.01 -19.30
CA GLU A 340 4.66 -26.19 -19.08
C GLU A 340 3.26 -26.06 -19.68
N ARG A 341 2.77 -24.83 -19.88
CA ARG A 341 1.42 -24.58 -20.45
C ARG A 341 1.42 -23.95 -21.83
N GLY A 342 2.57 -23.56 -22.37
CA GLY A 342 2.70 -23.03 -23.73
C GLY A 342 2.05 -21.66 -23.92
N PHE A 343 1.92 -20.85 -22.88
CA PHE A 343 1.33 -19.52 -23.00
C PHE A 343 2.33 -18.53 -23.63
N SER A 344 1.85 -17.68 -24.55
CA SER A 344 2.58 -16.50 -25.01
C SER A 344 2.61 -15.41 -23.93
N ALA A 345 3.49 -14.41 -24.08
CA ALA A 345 3.58 -13.30 -23.13
C ALA A 345 2.25 -12.54 -23.02
N SER A 346 1.57 -12.37 -24.15
CA SER A 346 0.21 -11.82 -24.24
C SER A 346 -0.83 -12.63 -23.46
N ARG A 347 -0.79 -13.96 -23.56
CA ARG A 347 -1.72 -14.84 -22.83
C ARG A 347 -1.43 -14.86 -21.33
N ILE A 348 -0.17 -14.77 -20.92
CA ILE A 348 0.23 -14.62 -19.51
C ILE A 348 -0.29 -13.29 -18.93
N ALA A 349 -0.16 -12.19 -19.68
CA ALA A 349 -0.69 -10.90 -19.28
C ALA A 349 -2.21 -10.95 -19.10
N LEU A 350 -2.93 -11.52 -20.07
CA LEU A 350 -4.38 -11.71 -20.00
C LEU A 350 -4.78 -12.60 -18.82
N PHE A 351 -4.09 -13.72 -18.61
CA PHE A 351 -4.30 -14.62 -17.49
C PHE A 351 -4.16 -13.89 -16.15
N THR A 352 -3.08 -13.14 -15.99
CA THR A 352 -2.79 -12.39 -14.75
C THR A 352 -3.85 -11.33 -14.50
N ILE A 353 -4.21 -10.53 -15.51
CA ILE A 353 -5.21 -9.46 -15.37
C ILE A 353 -6.58 -10.05 -15.01
N LEU A 354 -7.04 -11.07 -15.72
CA LEU A 354 -8.37 -11.65 -15.49
C LEU A 354 -8.47 -12.42 -14.17
N THR A 355 -7.39 -13.04 -13.72
CA THR A 355 -7.43 -13.90 -12.53
C THR A 355 -7.04 -13.17 -11.25
N VAL A 356 -6.15 -12.18 -11.29
CA VAL A 356 -5.71 -11.42 -10.11
C VAL A 356 -6.63 -10.25 -9.78
N THR A 357 -7.24 -9.59 -10.76
CA THR A 357 -8.16 -8.45 -10.51
C THR A 357 -9.31 -8.79 -9.53
N PRO A 358 -9.95 -9.99 -9.63
CA PRO A 358 -10.95 -10.42 -8.65
C PRO A 358 -10.45 -10.53 -7.19
N ALA A 359 -9.14 -10.53 -6.91
CA ALA A 359 -8.61 -10.56 -5.55
C ALA A 359 -9.14 -9.42 -4.66
N GLY A 360 -9.48 -8.27 -5.25
CA GLY A 360 -10.09 -7.15 -4.52
C GLY A 360 -11.41 -7.51 -3.84
N ILE A 361 -12.21 -8.40 -4.45
CA ILE A 361 -13.44 -8.95 -3.84
C ILE A 361 -13.08 -9.70 -2.56
N GLY A 362 -12.03 -10.52 -2.63
CA GLY A 362 -11.48 -11.27 -1.50
C GLY A 362 -11.03 -10.37 -0.34
N VAL A 363 -10.35 -9.27 -0.65
CA VAL A 363 -9.91 -8.29 0.36
C VAL A 363 -11.12 -7.65 1.05
N VAL A 364 -12.13 -7.19 0.29
CA VAL A 364 -13.31 -6.53 0.86
C VAL A 364 -14.17 -7.51 1.68
N ALA A 365 -14.46 -8.68 1.12
CA ALA A 365 -15.24 -9.71 1.78
C ALA A 365 -14.51 -10.30 2.99
N GLY A 366 -13.20 -10.55 2.85
CA GLY A 366 -12.34 -11.07 3.89
C GLY A 366 -12.23 -10.15 5.09
N GLY A 367 -12.13 -8.83 4.89
CA GLY A 367 -12.14 -7.85 5.98
C GLY A 367 -13.43 -7.95 6.80
N ARG A 368 -14.59 -7.88 6.14
CA ARG A 368 -15.89 -8.01 6.82
C ARG A 368 -16.05 -9.35 7.54
N LEU A 369 -15.62 -10.44 6.91
CA LEU A 369 -15.74 -11.77 7.51
C LEU A 369 -14.81 -11.93 8.73
N ALA A 370 -13.60 -11.38 8.66
CA ALA A 370 -12.61 -11.42 9.72
C ALA A 370 -13.07 -10.63 10.96
N ASP A 371 -13.81 -9.54 10.76
CA ASP A 371 -14.40 -8.77 11.86
C ASP A 371 -15.59 -9.50 12.51
N LEU A 372 -16.36 -10.29 11.75
CA LEU A 372 -17.56 -10.99 12.25
C LEU A 372 -17.27 -12.38 12.85
N ARG A 373 -16.35 -13.14 12.27
CA ARG A 373 -16.10 -14.56 12.61
C ARG A 373 -14.76 -14.79 13.31
N GLY A 374 -14.03 -13.72 13.61
CA GLY A 374 -12.69 -13.79 14.17
C GLY A 374 -11.61 -13.88 13.10
N ARG A 375 -10.50 -13.18 13.33
CA ARG A 375 -9.40 -13.04 12.37
C ARG A 375 -8.60 -14.31 12.24
N ARG A 376 -8.49 -15.09 13.32
CA ARG A 376 -7.74 -16.35 13.33
C ARG A 376 -8.36 -17.38 12.39
N VAL A 377 -9.67 -17.58 12.46
CA VAL A 377 -10.38 -18.59 11.65
C VAL A 377 -10.39 -18.19 10.18
N VAL A 378 -10.72 -16.94 9.88
CA VAL A 378 -10.74 -16.43 8.50
C VAL A 378 -9.33 -16.45 7.88
N GLY A 379 -8.31 -16.08 8.66
CA GLY A 379 -6.91 -16.16 8.24
C GLY A 379 -6.46 -17.59 7.94
N ALA A 380 -6.78 -18.55 8.81
CA ALA A 380 -6.41 -19.96 8.62
C ALA A 380 -7.11 -20.59 7.40
N LEU A 381 -8.43 -20.36 7.24
CA LEU A 381 -9.20 -20.86 6.09
C LEU A 381 -8.76 -20.20 4.78
N GLY A 382 -8.52 -18.89 4.80
CA GLY A 382 -8.01 -18.15 3.64
C GLY A 382 -6.63 -18.64 3.21
N LEU A 383 -5.72 -18.89 4.17
CA LEU A 383 -4.41 -19.48 3.90
C LEU A 383 -4.53 -20.88 3.31
N ALA A 384 -5.30 -21.76 3.94
CA ALA A 384 -5.48 -23.14 3.49
C ALA A 384 -6.07 -23.18 2.07
N GLY A 385 -7.14 -22.42 1.83
CA GLY A 385 -7.79 -22.36 0.52
C GLY A 385 -6.94 -21.69 -0.55
N GLY A 386 -6.21 -20.62 -0.23
CA GLY A 386 -5.31 -19.94 -1.17
C GLY A 386 -4.12 -20.80 -1.58
N VAL A 387 -3.54 -21.56 -0.64
CA VAL A 387 -2.45 -22.51 -0.91
C VAL A 387 -2.97 -23.70 -1.70
N GLY A 388 -4.11 -24.28 -1.29
CA GLY A 388 -4.74 -25.40 -2.00
C GLY A 388 -5.09 -25.04 -3.45
N ALA A 389 -5.69 -23.87 -3.67
CA ALA A 389 -5.95 -23.36 -5.02
C ALA A 389 -4.64 -23.13 -5.80
N SER A 390 -3.61 -22.60 -5.16
CA SER A 390 -2.30 -22.42 -5.80
C SER A 390 -1.69 -23.76 -6.24
N VAL A 391 -1.70 -24.78 -5.38
CA VAL A 391 -1.26 -26.14 -5.74
C VAL A 391 -2.11 -26.70 -6.90
N ALA A 392 -3.42 -26.46 -6.87
CA ALA A 392 -4.32 -26.87 -7.96
C ALA A 392 -3.98 -26.18 -9.28
N ILE A 393 -3.62 -24.89 -9.29
CA ILE A 393 -3.16 -24.17 -10.49
C ILE A 393 -1.97 -24.89 -11.12
N PHE A 394 -0.91 -25.17 -10.34
CA PHE A 394 0.30 -25.78 -10.88
C PHE A 394 0.11 -27.24 -11.33
N ASN A 395 -0.93 -27.92 -10.86
CA ASN A 395 -1.27 -29.28 -11.28
C ASN A 395 -2.43 -29.34 -12.30
N SER A 396 -2.98 -28.20 -12.74
CA SER A 396 -4.10 -28.15 -13.69
C SER A 396 -3.66 -27.68 -15.08
N THR A 397 -4.40 -28.12 -16.10
CA THR A 397 -4.31 -27.66 -17.50
C THR A 397 -5.67 -27.10 -17.95
N GLY A 398 -5.74 -26.45 -19.11
CA GLY A 398 -7.02 -26.04 -19.71
C GLY A 398 -7.82 -25.02 -18.88
N TRP A 399 -9.15 -25.12 -18.88
CA TRP A 399 -10.03 -24.20 -18.15
C TRP A 399 -9.95 -24.31 -16.61
N PRO A 400 -9.72 -25.49 -15.97
CA PRO A 400 -9.56 -25.58 -14.52
C PRO A 400 -8.44 -24.70 -13.98
N LEU A 401 -7.35 -24.53 -14.73
CA LEU A 401 -6.25 -23.61 -14.40
C LEU A 401 -6.75 -22.18 -14.14
N TRP A 402 -7.63 -21.68 -15.01
CA TRP A 402 -8.21 -20.34 -14.90
C TRP A 402 -9.17 -20.24 -13.72
N ALA A 403 -10.04 -21.24 -13.55
CA ALA A 403 -10.99 -21.29 -12.45
C ALA A 403 -10.27 -21.29 -11.09
N TRP A 404 -9.27 -22.16 -10.92
CA TRP A 404 -8.46 -22.21 -9.69
C TRP A 404 -7.68 -20.93 -9.45
N SER A 405 -7.23 -20.24 -10.49
CA SER A 405 -6.56 -18.93 -10.35
C SER A 405 -7.50 -17.84 -9.84
N VAL A 406 -8.73 -17.79 -10.35
CA VAL A 406 -9.76 -16.84 -9.84
C VAL A 406 -10.11 -17.18 -8.40
N VAL A 407 -10.41 -18.45 -8.10
CA VAL A 407 -10.73 -18.90 -6.73
C VAL A 407 -9.57 -18.60 -5.78
N GLY A 408 -8.35 -18.95 -6.15
CA GLY A 408 -7.15 -18.72 -5.36
C GLY A 408 -6.88 -17.23 -5.11
N SER A 409 -7.11 -16.37 -6.11
CA SER A 409 -6.96 -14.93 -5.97
C SER A 409 -7.99 -14.31 -5.03
N VAL A 410 -9.27 -14.73 -5.12
CA VAL A 410 -10.33 -14.27 -4.22
C VAL A 410 -10.11 -14.78 -2.79
N VAL A 411 -9.83 -16.07 -2.62
CA VAL A 411 -9.60 -16.66 -1.29
C VAL A 411 -8.32 -16.13 -0.66
N GLY A 412 -7.24 -16.05 -1.43
CA GLY A 412 -5.96 -15.48 -0.99
C GLY A 412 -6.04 -14.00 -0.65
N GLY A 413 -6.87 -13.23 -1.35
CA GLY A 413 -7.13 -11.82 -1.06
C GLY A 413 -7.68 -11.60 0.36
N ALA A 414 -8.46 -12.53 0.91
CA ALA A 414 -9.01 -12.45 2.26
C ALA A 414 -7.95 -12.60 3.37
N VAL A 415 -6.79 -13.19 3.06
CA VAL A 415 -5.68 -13.38 4.01
C VAL A 415 -5.05 -12.05 4.41
N LEU A 416 -4.99 -11.08 3.49
CA LEU A 416 -4.36 -9.77 3.72
C LEU A 416 -4.98 -9.01 4.90
N PRO A 417 -6.30 -8.74 4.95
CA PRO A 417 -6.93 -8.06 6.07
C PRO A 417 -7.02 -8.92 7.34
N ALA A 418 -7.03 -10.26 7.21
CA ALA A 418 -7.13 -11.15 8.37
C ALA A 418 -5.80 -11.26 9.13
N LEU A 419 -4.68 -11.42 8.42
CA LEU A 419 -3.36 -11.66 9.03
C LEU A 419 -2.45 -10.42 9.06
N GLY A 420 -2.66 -9.45 8.17
CA GLY A 420 -1.83 -8.25 8.06
C GLY A 420 -1.87 -7.35 9.29
N VAL A 421 -2.88 -7.52 10.16
CA VAL A 421 -3.08 -6.68 11.34
C VAL A 421 -2.34 -7.21 12.58
N TYR A 422 -1.92 -8.47 12.59
CA TYR A 422 -1.15 -9.03 13.73
C TYR A 422 0.22 -8.37 13.92
N GLY A 423 0.85 -7.87 12.85
CA GLY A 423 2.11 -7.14 12.94
C GLY A 423 2.00 -5.91 13.86
N PRO A 424 1.10 -4.95 13.56
CA PRO A 424 0.85 -3.83 14.45
C PRO A 424 0.15 -4.20 15.76
N GLU A 425 -0.69 -5.24 15.82
CA GLU A 425 -1.43 -5.58 17.04
C GLU A 425 -0.58 -6.27 18.12
N LEU A 426 0.38 -7.10 17.73
CA LEU A 426 1.20 -7.87 18.67
C LEU A 426 2.41 -7.10 19.23
N PHE A 427 2.69 -5.92 18.72
CA PHE A 427 3.83 -5.11 19.14
C PHE A 427 3.41 -3.70 19.53
N PRO A 428 3.99 -3.15 20.63
CA PRO A 428 3.76 -1.77 21.00
C PRO A 428 4.31 -0.83 19.95
N THR A 429 3.74 0.37 19.88
CA THR A 429 3.98 1.32 18.79
C THR A 429 5.46 1.65 18.60
N SER A 430 6.25 1.65 19.69
CA SER A 430 7.70 1.92 19.69
C SER A 430 8.55 0.78 19.12
N LEU A 431 8.08 -0.48 19.17
CA LEU A 431 8.84 -1.67 18.73
C LEU A 431 8.41 -2.21 17.36
N ARG A 432 7.23 -1.81 16.85
CA ARG A 432 6.68 -2.27 15.56
C ARG A 432 7.67 -2.18 14.40
N GLY A 433 8.38 -1.05 14.27
CA GLY A 433 9.33 -0.84 13.17
C GLY A 433 10.48 -1.85 13.17
N ARG A 434 11.07 -2.09 14.34
CA ARG A 434 12.18 -3.06 14.51
C ARG A 434 11.70 -4.50 14.34
N ALA A 435 10.56 -4.84 14.93
CA ALA A 435 9.97 -6.18 14.82
C ALA A 435 9.62 -6.52 13.37
N ASN A 436 8.92 -5.64 12.66
CA ASN A 436 8.58 -5.83 11.24
C ASN A 436 9.82 -5.93 10.35
N GLY A 437 10.89 -5.20 10.65
CA GLY A 437 12.17 -5.33 9.95
C GLY A 437 12.77 -6.74 10.09
N LEU A 438 12.82 -7.29 11.31
CA LEU A 438 13.32 -8.64 11.57
C LEU A 438 12.42 -9.72 10.94
N VAL A 439 11.10 -9.59 11.06
CA VAL A 439 10.14 -10.49 10.39
C VAL A 439 10.35 -10.46 8.89
N GLY A 440 10.59 -9.29 8.30
CA GLY A 440 10.91 -9.12 6.89
C GLY A 440 12.19 -9.86 6.48
N VAL A 441 13.26 -9.80 7.28
CA VAL A 441 14.51 -10.54 7.02
C VAL A 441 14.26 -12.05 6.99
N LEU A 442 13.50 -12.58 7.96
CA LEU A 442 13.17 -14.01 7.99
C LEU A 442 12.26 -14.41 6.82
N GLY A 443 11.32 -13.55 6.41
CA GLY A 443 10.55 -13.73 5.19
C GLY A 443 11.42 -13.77 3.93
N VAL A 444 12.49 -12.96 3.85
CA VAL A 444 13.46 -13.01 2.75
C VAL A 444 14.22 -14.32 2.74
N LEU A 445 14.69 -14.79 3.90
CA LEU A 445 15.37 -16.08 4.01
C LEU A 445 14.45 -17.24 3.59
N GLY A 446 13.18 -17.21 3.99
CA GLY A 446 12.17 -18.15 3.52
C GLY A 446 11.99 -18.09 2.01
N SER A 447 11.91 -16.88 1.43
CA SER A 447 11.80 -16.68 -0.02
C SER A 447 13.01 -17.25 -0.77
N VAL A 448 14.23 -17.00 -0.27
CA VAL A 448 15.49 -17.50 -0.85
C VAL A 448 15.50 -19.03 -0.81
N GLY A 449 15.22 -19.63 0.35
CA GLY A 449 15.14 -21.08 0.49
C GLY A 449 14.07 -21.72 -0.40
N GLY A 450 12.89 -21.08 -0.50
CA GLY A 450 11.79 -21.51 -1.36
C GLY A 450 12.13 -21.48 -2.84
N LEU A 451 12.77 -20.41 -3.34
CA LEU A 451 13.16 -20.28 -4.75
C LEU A 451 14.26 -21.28 -5.15
N LEU A 452 15.28 -21.44 -4.30
CA LEU A 452 16.33 -22.44 -4.51
C LEU A 452 15.74 -23.86 -4.47
N GLY A 453 14.85 -24.12 -3.49
CA GLY A 453 14.17 -25.40 -3.32
C GLY A 453 13.25 -25.72 -4.49
N ALA A 454 12.45 -24.76 -4.96
CA ALA A 454 11.53 -24.95 -6.08
C ALA A 454 12.27 -25.35 -7.35
N GLY A 455 13.35 -24.63 -7.68
CA GLY A 455 14.18 -24.96 -8.84
C GLY A 455 14.84 -26.34 -8.74
N ALA A 456 15.44 -26.66 -7.58
CA ALA A 456 16.10 -27.94 -7.38
C ALA A 456 15.11 -29.13 -7.35
N LEU A 457 13.91 -28.93 -6.79
CA LEU A 457 12.86 -29.95 -6.77
C LEU A 457 12.22 -30.11 -8.14
N ALA A 458 12.05 -29.04 -8.92
CA ALA A 458 11.50 -29.12 -10.26
C ALA A 458 12.39 -29.97 -11.18
N ASP A 459 13.70 -29.79 -11.13
CA ASP A 459 14.67 -30.63 -11.87
C ASP A 459 14.56 -32.12 -11.47
N ARG A 460 14.33 -32.41 -10.19
CA ARG A 460 14.28 -33.79 -9.66
C ARG A 460 12.93 -34.47 -9.87
N LEU A 461 11.83 -33.71 -9.80
CA LEU A 461 10.46 -34.21 -9.83
C LEU A 461 9.79 -34.02 -11.19
N GLY A 462 10.50 -33.45 -12.17
CA GLY A 462 10.04 -33.32 -13.56
C GLY A 462 9.06 -32.16 -13.81
N GLY A 463 8.98 -31.16 -12.92
CA GLY A 463 8.13 -29.99 -13.12
C GLY A 463 7.88 -29.15 -11.86
N LEU A 464 7.37 -27.93 -12.05
CA LEU A 464 7.06 -26.99 -10.97
C LEU A 464 5.83 -27.42 -10.15
N GLY A 465 4.89 -28.17 -10.74
CA GLY A 465 3.72 -28.72 -10.03
C GLY A 465 4.06 -29.56 -8.81
N PRO A 466 4.79 -30.68 -8.98
CA PRO A 466 5.25 -31.50 -7.86
C PRO A 466 6.13 -30.73 -6.88
N ALA A 467 7.04 -29.88 -7.38
CA ALA A 467 7.94 -29.08 -6.55
C ALA A 467 7.18 -28.14 -5.60
N LEU A 468 6.19 -27.40 -6.12
CA LEU A 468 5.37 -26.49 -5.32
C LEU A 468 4.39 -27.23 -4.41
N THR A 469 3.96 -28.44 -4.79
CA THR A 469 3.15 -29.31 -3.91
C THR A 469 3.95 -29.71 -2.66
N VAL A 470 5.23 -30.03 -2.81
CA VAL A 470 6.12 -30.29 -1.66
C VAL A 470 6.34 -29.02 -0.84
N LEU A 471 6.59 -27.89 -1.48
CA LEU A 471 6.80 -26.62 -0.75
C LEU A 471 5.54 -26.11 -0.05
N ALA A 472 4.35 -26.55 -0.45
CA ALA A 472 3.09 -26.24 0.21
C ALA A 472 3.00 -26.78 1.65
N LEU A 473 3.88 -27.72 2.04
CA LEU A 473 4.04 -28.13 3.44
C LEU A 473 4.40 -26.96 4.36
N GLY A 474 5.16 -25.98 3.87
CA GLY A 474 5.50 -24.76 4.63
C GLY A 474 4.25 -23.99 5.10
N PRO A 475 3.41 -23.49 4.18
CA PRO A 475 2.19 -22.81 4.58
C PRO A 475 1.12 -23.76 5.18
N ALA A 476 1.15 -25.07 4.92
CA ALA A 476 0.30 -26.02 5.66
C ALA A 476 0.66 -26.05 7.16
N LEU A 477 1.96 -26.07 7.50
CA LEU A 477 2.42 -25.90 8.87
C LEU A 477 2.02 -24.54 9.44
N LEU A 478 2.04 -23.48 8.60
CA LEU A 478 1.55 -22.17 9.02
C LEU A 478 0.05 -22.17 9.33
N VAL A 479 -0.78 -22.87 8.58
CA VAL A 479 -2.22 -23.00 8.89
C VAL A 479 -2.41 -23.59 10.28
N VAL A 480 -1.66 -24.65 10.61
CA VAL A 480 -1.66 -25.24 11.96
C VAL A 480 -1.17 -24.25 13.01
N LEU A 481 -0.08 -23.52 12.72
CA LEU A 481 0.48 -22.51 13.61
C LEU A 481 -0.52 -21.38 13.90
N VAL A 482 -1.24 -20.90 12.89
CA VAL A 482 -2.30 -19.88 13.03
C VAL A 482 -3.48 -20.44 13.83
N ALA A 483 -3.90 -21.67 13.58
CA ALA A 483 -5.01 -22.27 14.30
C ALA A 483 -4.70 -22.45 15.80
N VAL A 484 -3.48 -22.84 16.15
CA VAL A 484 -3.10 -23.24 17.52
C VAL A 484 -2.47 -22.10 18.33
N ALA A 485 -1.59 -21.28 17.72
CA ALA A 485 -0.71 -20.37 18.46
C ALA A 485 -1.06 -18.89 18.32
N TYR A 486 -1.85 -18.49 17.32
CA TYR A 486 -2.27 -17.09 17.17
C TYR A 486 -3.37 -16.75 18.19
N PRO A 487 -3.26 -15.63 18.92
CA PRO A 487 -4.34 -15.14 19.75
C PRO A 487 -5.48 -14.61 18.88
N GLU A 488 -6.72 -14.64 19.36
CA GLU A 488 -7.80 -13.91 18.69
C GLU A 488 -7.69 -12.42 19.03
N THR A 489 -7.53 -11.58 18.01
CA THR A 489 -7.41 -10.12 18.16
C THR A 489 -8.63 -9.36 17.69
N ALA A 490 -9.63 -10.04 17.11
CA ALA A 490 -10.88 -9.39 16.73
C ALA A 490 -11.55 -8.71 17.94
N GLN A 491 -11.97 -7.46 17.74
CA GLN A 491 -12.71 -6.63 18.71
C GLN A 491 -12.00 -6.37 20.06
N ARG A 492 -10.67 -6.46 20.12
CA ARG A 492 -9.88 -6.06 21.30
C ARG A 492 -9.17 -4.73 21.06
N GLU A 493 -9.12 -3.88 22.08
CA GLU A 493 -8.37 -2.62 21.99
C GLU A 493 -6.85 -2.87 22.00
N LEU A 494 -6.09 -1.99 21.34
CA LEU A 494 -4.63 -2.13 21.24
C LEU A 494 -3.97 -2.03 22.63
N GLU A 495 -4.59 -1.25 23.52
CA GLU A 495 -4.22 -0.97 24.90
C GLU A 495 -4.54 -2.15 25.85
N GLU A 496 -5.39 -3.09 25.44
CA GLU A 496 -5.61 -4.38 26.11
C GLU A 496 -4.55 -5.40 25.67
N LEU A 497 -4.19 -5.38 24.39
CA LEU A 497 -3.17 -6.27 23.82
C LEU A 497 -1.73 -5.86 24.22
N ASN A 498 -1.52 -4.55 24.38
CA ASN A 498 -0.25 -3.93 24.76
C ASN A 498 -0.49 -2.93 25.92
N PRO A 499 -0.50 -3.40 27.18
CA PRO A 499 -0.74 -2.55 28.36
C PRO A 499 0.25 -1.39 28.51
N GLU A 500 1.42 -1.53 27.89
CA GLU A 500 2.52 -0.56 27.84
C GLU A 500 2.23 0.69 26.98
N ASP A 501 1.20 0.66 26.13
CA ASP A 501 0.76 1.80 25.31
C ASP A 501 -0.32 2.65 26.02
N ARG A 502 -0.75 2.30 27.26
CA ARG A 502 -1.78 3.06 28.01
C ARG A 502 -1.27 4.45 28.43
N PRO A 503 -2.08 5.51 28.28
CA PRO A 503 -1.73 6.83 28.81
C PRO A 503 -1.61 6.77 30.35
N PRO A 504 -0.67 7.52 30.95
CA PRO A 504 -0.53 7.56 32.41
C PRO A 504 -1.84 8.06 33.05
N PRO A 505 -2.20 7.55 34.24
CA PRO A 505 -3.41 7.99 34.93
C PRO A 505 -3.36 9.50 35.17
N PRO A 506 -4.51 10.21 35.10
CA PRO A 506 -4.56 11.63 35.41
C PRO A 506 -4.03 11.88 36.82
N PRO A 507 -3.30 12.98 37.06
CA PRO A 507 -2.80 13.29 38.39
C PRO A 507 -3.97 13.36 39.37
N THR A 508 -3.87 12.61 40.47
CA THR A 508 -4.86 12.65 41.56
C THR A 508 -5.09 14.10 41.97
N PRO A 509 -6.35 14.58 42.06
CA PRO A 509 -6.63 15.93 42.50
C PRO A 509 -5.97 16.15 43.86
N ARG A 510 -5.19 17.23 43.98
CA ARG A 510 -4.59 17.60 45.27
C ARG A 510 -5.73 17.73 46.29
N PRO A 511 -5.61 17.13 47.49
CA PRO A 511 -6.61 17.32 48.52
C PRO A 511 -6.77 18.83 48.78
N PRO A 512 -8.01 19.31 49.00
CA PRO A 512 -8.25 20.73 49.23
C PRO A 512 -7.38 21.22 50.39
N PRO A 513 -6.82 22.45 50.31
CA PRO A 513 -6.04 23.00 51.40
C PRO A 513 -6.86 22.96 52.69
N ARG A 514 -6.25 22.43 53.77
CA ARG A 514 -6.89 22.38 55.09
C ARG A 514 -7.36 23.79 55.46
N PRO A 515 -8.61 23.96 55.93
CA PRO A 515 -9.09 25.26 56.37
C PRO A 515 -8.19 25.79 57.50
N PRO A 516 -7.89 27.10 57.53
CA PRO A 516 -7.07 27.70 58.57
C PRO A 516 -7.72 27.46 59.95
N PRO A 517 -6.92 27.22 61.00
CA PRO A 517 -7.44 27.01 62.34
C PRO A 517 -8.25 28.24 62.77
N ARG A 518 -9.48 27.99 63.26
CA ARG A 518 -10.36 29.05 63.77
C ARG A 518 -9.65 29.81 64.91
N PRO A 519 -9.72 31.14 64.95
CA PRO A 519 -9.20 31.89 66.08
C PRO A 519 -9.96 31.49 67.35
N ARG A 520 -9.20 31.18 68.41
CA ARG A 520 -9.75 31.06 69.76
C ARG A 520 -10.15 32.46 70.21
N HIS A 521 -11.45 32.68 70.41
CA HIS A 521 -11.91 33.86 71.15
C HIS A 521 -11.66 33.63 72.65
N PRO A 522 -11.26 34.68 73.40
CA PRO A 522 -10.93 34.62 74.82
C PRO A 522 -12.11 34.26 75.71
#